data_AF-A0A963LQF8-F1
#
_entry.id   AF-A0A963LQF8-F1
#
_cell.length_a   1.000
_cell.length_b   1.000
_cell.length_c   1.000
_cell.angle_alpha   90.00
_cell.angle_beta   90.00
_cell.angle_gamma   90.00
#
_symmetry.space_group_name_H-M   'P 1'
#
loop_
_entity.id
_entity.type
_entity.pdbx_description
1 polymer ?
#
loop_
_entity_poly.entity_id
_entity_poly.type
_entity_poly.pdbx_seq_one_letter_code
_entity_poly.pdbx_strand_id
1 'polypeptide(L)'
;ARYHQHVDCAFWQWNDIWLDPAFRDFDIRADCRAITAPVLAIQGQDDPYGSLAQIDEIALPATQITRIVLPDCGHSPHRDQPEEVNRYIDDFLRQRP
;
A
#
# COMPACT_ATOMS: atom_id res chain seq x y z
N ALA A 1 -25.33 2.48 10.30
CA ALA A 1 -25.41 3.93 9.96
C ALA A 1 -24.95 4.90 11.06
N ARG A 2 -24.57 4.47 12.29
CA ARG A 2 -24.16 5.37 13.40
C ARG A 2 -23.07 6.41 13.04
N TYR A 3 -22.21 6.11 12.08
CA TYR A 3 -21.13 6.98 11.61
C TYR A 3 -21.22 7.37 10.13
N HIS A 4 -22.12 6.74 9.35
CA HIS A 4 -22.22 6.93 7.91
C HIS A 4 -23.66 6.83 7.41
N GLN A 5 -24.04 7.74 6.52
CA GLN A 5 -25.39 7.84 5.95
C GLN A 5 -25.67 6.83 4.83
N HIS A 6 -24.64 6.34 4.13
CA HIS A 6 -24.78 5.45 2.95
C HIS A 6 -23.95 4.16 3.10
N VAL A 7 -24.18 3.44 4.19
CA VAL A 7 -23.40 2.23 4.54
C VAL A 7 -23.51 1.14 3.47
N ASP A 8 -24.70 0.95 2.89
CA ASP A 8 -24.93 -0.06 1.85
C ASP A 8 -24.15 0.27 0.58
N CYS A 9 -24.10 1.55 0.19
CA CYS A 9 -23.31 1.99 -0.96
C CYS A 9 -21.82 1.69 -0.74
N ALA A 10 -21.28 2.07 0.42
CA ALA A 10 -19.88 1.83 0.74
C ALA A 10 -19.53 0.34 0.77
N PHE A 11 -20.44 -0.50 1.29
CA PHE A 11 -20.23 -1.94 1.35
C PHE A 11 -20.32 -2.60 -0.03
N TRP A 12 -21.43 -2.40 -0.76
CA TRP A 12 -21.65 -3.10 -2.03
C TRP A 12 -20.75 -2.60 -3.16
N GLN A 13 -20.38 -1.31 -3.20
CA GLN A 13 -19.41 -0.84 -4.21
C GLN A 13 -18.02 -1.44 -4.02
N TRP A 14 -17.66 -1.83 -2.80
CA TRP A 14 -16.42 -2.56 -2.56
C TRP A 14 -16.62 -4.06 -2.77
N ASN A 15 -17.66 -4.65 -2.17
CA ASN A 15 -17.88 -6.10 -2.19
C ASN A 15 -18.18 -6.62 -3.60
N ASP A 16 -19.05 -5.97 -4.35
CA ASP A 16 -19.44 -6.41 -5.70
C ASP A 16 -18.23 -6.38 -6.63
N ILE A 17 -17.40 -5.33 -6.57
CA ILE A 17 -16.19 -5.24 -7.39
C ILE A 17 -15.18 -6.34 -7.03
N TRP A 18 -14.98 -6.62 -5.74
CA TRP A 18 -14.08 -7.71 -5.32
C TRP A 18 -14.56 -9.10 -5.76
N LEU A 19 -15.87 -9.28 -5.93
CA LEU A 19 -16.48 -10.54 -6.38
C LEU A 19 -16.71 -10.59 -7.89
N ASP A 20 -16.59 -9.46 -8.59
CA ASP A 20 -16.77 -9.38 -10.03
C ASP A 20 -15.68 -10.20 -10.74
N PRO A 21 -16.06 -11.17 -11.60
CA PRO A 21 -15.08 -11.94 -12.36
C PRO A 21 -14.11 -11.08 -13.18
N ALA A 22 -14.52 -9.91 -13.65
CA ALA A 22 -13.67 -8.98 -14.40
C ALA A 22 -12.56 -8.37 -13.54
N PHE A 23 -12.76 -8.28 -12.21
CA PHE A 23 -11.72 -7.79 -11.31
C PHE A 23 -10.55 -8.76 -11.17
N ARG A 24 -10.73 -10.04 -11.54
CA ARG A 24 -9.62 -11.02 -11.56
C ARG A 24 -8.51 -10.64 -12.54
N ASP A 25 -8.86 -9.92 -13.60
CA ASP A 25 -7.91 -9.47 -14.62
C ASP A 25 -7.32 -8.09 -14.29
N PHE A 26 -7.69 -7.49 -13.15
CA PHE A 26 -7.15 -6.22 -12.71
C PHE A 26 -5.66 -6.36 -12.35
N ASP A 27 -4.81 -5.66 -13.08
CA ASP A 27 -3.37 -5.63 -12.87
C ASP A 27 -2.82 -4.23 -13.15
N ILE A 28 -2.23 -3.61 -12.14
CA ILE A 28 -1.64 -2.26 -12.21
C ILE A 28 -0.11 -2.30 -12.17
N ARG A 29 0.53 -3.47 -12.30
CA ARG A 29 2.00 -3.57 -12.29
C ARG A 29 2.64 -2.72 -13.38
N ALA A 30 2.01 -2.64 -14.56
CA ALA A 30 2.47 -1.78 -15.63
C ALA A 30 2.45 -0.30 -15.24
N ASP A 31 1.38 0.15 -14.58
CA ASP A 31 1.24 1.53 -14.09
C ASP A 31 2.24 1.83 -12.97
N CYS A 32 2.43 0.90 -12.02
CA CYS A 32 3.43 1.04 -10.96
C CYS A 32 4.86 1.18 -11.52
N ARG A 33 5.20 0.41 -12.56
CA ARG A 33 6.50 0.49 -13.23
C ARG A 33 6.68 1.77 -14.05
N ALA A 34 5.60 2.47 -14.38
CA ALA A 34 5.63 3.76 -15.08
C ALA A 34 5.83 4.96 -14.15
N ILE A 35 5.81 4.76 -12.83
CA ILE A 35 6.10 5.84 -11.87
C ILE A 35 7.52 6.36 -12.14
N THR A 36 7.68 7.68 -12.26
CA THR A 36 8.99 8.34 -12.46
C THR A 36 9.47 9.09 -11.21
N ALA A 37 8.58 9.35 -10.26
CA ALA A 37 8.93 9.97 -8.99
C ALA A 37 9.68 8.98 -8.08
N PRO A 38 10.54 9.46 -7.17
CA PRO A 38 11.05 8.62 -6.10
C PRO A 38 9.91 8.05 -5.24
N VAL A 39 10.05 6.80 -4.80
CA VAL A 39 9.02 6.07 -4.05
C VAL A 39 9.57 5.58 -2.71
N LEU A 40 8.83 5.83 -1.63
CA LEU A 40 8.96 5.11 -0.37
C LEU A 40 7.78 4.14 -0.26
N ALA A 41 8.07 2.85 -0.30
CA ALA A 41 7.06 1.80 -0.14
C ALA A 41 7.26 1.11 1.22
N ILE A 42 6.22 1.12 2.06
CA ILE A 42 6.24 0.53 3.41
C ILE A 42 5.12 -0.50 3.50
N GLN A 43 5.44 -1.72 3.93
CA GLN A 43 4.44 -2.77 4.19
C GLN A 43 4.73 -3.46 5.53
N GLY A 44 3.68 -3.81 6.27
CA GLY A 44 3.80 -4.66 7.46
C GLY A 44 4.02 -6.11 7.05
N GLN A 45 4.95 -6.79 7.72
CA GLN A 45 5.27 -8.19 7.43
C GLN A 45 4.08 -9.14 7.68
N ASP A 46 3.22 -8.78 8.63
CA ASP A 46 2.10 -9.59 9.11
C ASP A 46 0.75 -9.07 8.57
N ASP A 47 0.76 -8.36 7.43
CA ASP A 47 -0.46 -7.87 6.78
C ASP A 47 -1.37 -9.04 6.36
N PRO A 48 -2.60 -9.17 6.91
CA PRO A 48 -3.52 -10.25 6.56
C PRO A 48 -4.19 -10.08 5.19
N TYR A 49 -4.08 -8.91 4.56
CA TYR A 49 -4.72 -8.58 3.28
C TYR A 49 -3.72 -8.52 2.11
N GLY A 50 -2.43 -8.31 2.39
CA GLY A 50 -1.40 -8.14 1.37
C GLY A 50 -0.17 -9.00 1.63
N SER A 51 0.26 -9.78 0.64
CA SER A 51 1.54 -10.51 0.71
C SER A 51 2.70 -9.60 0.32
N LEU A 52 3.92 -9.96 0.74
CA LEU A 52 5.14 -9.22 0.35
C LEU A 52 5.37 -9.22 -1.18
N ALA A 53 4.74 -10.13 -1.92
CA ALA A 53 4.80 -10.13 -3.38
C ALA A 53 4.27 -8.82 -3.98
N GLN A 54 3.31 -8.16 -3.32
CA GLN A 54 2.72 -6.92 -3.83
C GLN A 54 3.74 -5.77 -3.85
N ILE A 55 4.48 -5.58 -2.76
CA ILE A 55 5.54 -4.56 -2.68
C ILE A 55 6.75 -4.93 -3.56
N ASP A 56 7.00 -6.21 -3.78
CA ASP A 56 8.08 -6.69 -4.67
C ASP A 56 7.77 -6.43 -6.15
N GLU A 57 6.51 -6.59 -6.55
CA GLU A 57 6.05 -6.43 -7.94
C GLU A 57 5.99 -4.97 -8.44
N ILE A 58 6.15 -3.99 -7.54
CA ILE A 58 6.35 -2.58 -7.94
C ILE A 58 7.56 -2.47 -8.89
N ALA A 59 8.61 -3.27 -8.64
CA ALA A 59 9.73 -3.52 -9.56
C ALA A 59 10.38 -2.26 -10.18
N LEU A 60 10.42 -1.15 -9.42
CA LEU A 60 11.14 0.06 -9.80
C LEU A 60 12.66 -0.10 -9.58
N PRO A 61 13.50 0.66 -10.30
CA PRO A 61 14.94 0.65 -10.07
C PRO A 61 15.29 0.98 -8.61
N ALA A 62 16.31 0.32 -8.05
CA ALA A 62 16.72 0.51 -6.66
C ALA A 62 17.17 1.95 -6.33
N THR A 63 17.52 2.75 -7.34
CA THR A 63 17.81 4.18 -7.19
C THR A 63 16.56 5.05 -7.01
N GLN A 64 15.39 4.52 -7.35
CA GLN A 64 14.13 5.24 -7.34
C GLN A 64 13.22 4.80 -6.18
N ILE A 65 13.28 3.53 -5.77
CA ILE A 65 12.44 2.99 -4.70
C ILE A 65 13.24 2.67 -3.43
N THR A 66 12.73 3.12 -2.29
CA THR A 66 13.12 2.66 -0.96
C THR A 66 12.01 1.76 -0.42
N ARG A 67 12.31 0.48 -0.23
CA ARG A 67 11.36 -0.54 0.25
C ARG A 67 11.63 -0.88 1.70
N ILE A 68 10.61 -0.74 2.55
CA ILE A 68 10.65 -1.06 3.97
C ILE A 68 9.61 -2.13 4.28
N VAL A 69 10.03 -3.20 4.93
CA VAL A 69 9.14 -4.19 5.52
C VAL A 69 9.30 -4.11 7.04
N LEU A 70 8.20 -3.84 7.74
CA LEU A 70 8.20 -3.72 9.20
C LEU A 70 7.87 -5.07 9.82
N PRO A 71 8.74 -5.67 10.65
CA PRO A 71 8.40 -6.85 11.43
C PRO A 71 7.38 -6.49 12.52
N ASP A 72 6.58 -7.46 12.97
CA ASP A 72 5.55 -7.28 14.00
C ASP A 72 4.56 -6.15 13.66
N CYS A 73 4.11 -6.11 12.40
CA CYS A 73 3.33 -5.03 11.84
C CYS A 73 2.30 -5.55 10.84
N GLY A 74 1.03 -5.17 11.01
CA GLY A 74 -0.07 -5.62 10.18
C GLY A 74 -0.37 -4.68 9.00
N HIS A 75 -1.65 -4.62 8.63
CA HIS A 75 -2.10 -3.86 7.47
C HIS A 75 -1.97 -2.34 7.58
N SER A 76 -1.84 -1.80 8.80
CA SER A 76 -1.84 -0.35 9.03
C SER A 76 -0.54 0.11 9.67
N PRO A 77 0.60 0.12 8.95
CA PRO A 77 1.90 0.54 9.49
C PRO A 77 1.88 1.85 10.26
N HIS A 78 1.20 2.87 9.73
CA HIS A 78 1.13 4.20 10.35
C HIS A 78 0.38 4.22 11.70
N ARG A 79 -0.42 3.18 11.98
CA ARG A 79 -1.13 3.01 13.25
C ARG A 79 -0.39 2.04 14.17
N ASP A 80 0.12 0.96 13.59
CA ASP A 80 0.71 -0.14 14.34
C ASP A 80 2.14 0.23 14.81
N GLN A 81 2.90 1.00 14.02
CA GLN A 81 4.25 1.49 14.34
C GLN A 81 4.44 2.95 13.86
N PRO A 82 3.74 3.94 14.46
CA PRO A 82 3.72 5.32 13.98
C PRO A 82 5.09 5.99 14.00
N GLU A 83 5.90 5.73 15.02
CA GLU A 83 7.25 6.32 15.15
C GLU A 83 8.17 5.88 14.02
N GLU A 84 8.19 4.58 13.71
CA GLU A 84 9.02 4.03 12.64
C GLU A 84 8.58 4.55 11.28
N VAL A 85 7.27 4.55 11.01
CA VAL A 85 6.73 5.10 9.74
C VAL A 85 7.11 6.57 9.59
N ASN A 86 6.92 7.39 10.64
CA ASN A 86 7.29 8.80 10.60
C ASN A 86 8.78 9.01 10.37
N ARG A 87 9.63 8.18 10.99
CA ARG A 87 11.08 8.22 10.79
C ARG A 87 11.44 7.93 9.32
N TYR A 88 10.90 6.87 8.74
CA TYR A 88 11.16 6.54 7.32
C TYR A 88 10.67 7.64 6.36
N ILE A 89 9.54 8.27 6.67
CA ILE A 89 9.04 9.42 5.89
C ILE A 89 10.01 10.61 6.00
N ASP A 90 10.42 10.98 7.20
CA ASP A 90 11.35 12.10 7.42
C ASP A 90 12.69 11.85 6.73
N ASP A 91 13.27 10.66 6.91
CA ASP A 91 14.53 10.24 6.27
C ASP A 91 14.43 10.31 4.73
N PHE A 92 13.31 9.83 4.16
CA PHE A 92 13.09 9.85 2.73
C PHE A 92 12.97 11.28 2.18
N LEU A 93 12.25 12.16 2.88
CA LEU A 93 12.09 13.55 2.46
C LEU A 93 13.39 14.35 2.57
N ARG A 94 14.20 14.14 3.61
CA ARG A 94 15.51 14.81 3.77
C ARG A 94 16.52 14.48 2.66
N GLN A 95 16.39 13.31 2.03
CA GLN A 95 17.25 12.86 0.94
C GLN A 95 16.81 13.38 -0.43
N ARG A 96 15.82 14.29 -0.46
CA ARG A 96 15.30 14.90 -1.68
C ARG A 96 15.49 16.43 -1.61
N PRO A 97 15.86 17.07 -2.74
CA PRO A 97 16.07 18.52 -2.81
C PRO A 97 14.76 19.31 -2.64
#